data_AF-R7IM57-F1
#
_entry.id   AF-R7IM57-F1
#
_cell.length_a   1.000
_cell.length_b   1.000
_cell.length_c   1.000
_cell.angle_alpha   90.00
_cell.angle_beta   90.00
_cell.angle_gamma   90.00
#
_symmetry.space_group_name_H-M   'P 1'
#
loop_
_entity.id
_entity.type
_entity.pdbx_description
1 polymer ?
#
loop_
_entity_poly.entity_id
_entity_poly.type
_entity_poly.pdbx_seq_one_letter_code
_entity_poly.pdbx_strand_id
1 'polypeptide(L)'
;MKTNDVTGRLRAGFVNVAVELGRPGISASFEDVQKVTRALARLDVEFQKENPVTSLFTSDRNGDLNPEVLGERVLSALVKFEIPVSRVPELVEALEEAGKTVDTVFSAALAEPIRPGESEPELIQILEENGIFYRPNGKTNVGLGRPFLPVEAAS
;
A
#
# COMPACT_ATOMS: atom_id res chain seq x y z
N MET A 1 -2.64 -5.32 -6.59
CA MET A 1 -3.45 -4.22 -7.17
C MET A 1 -3.68 -4.43 -8.67
N LYS A 2 -4.15 -5.62 -9.08
CA LYS A 2 -4.22 -5.99 -10.51
C LYS A 2 -5.39 -5.37 -11.27
N THR A 3 -6.41 -4.89 -10.55
CA THR A 3 -7.63 -4.28 -11.08
C THR A 3 -7.64 -2.76 -10.90
N ASN A 4 -6.56 -2.20 -10.35
CA ASN A 4 -6.45 -0.75 -10.15
C ASN A 4 -6.08 -0.04 -11.45
N ASP A 5 -5.48 -0.78 -12.40
CA ASP A 5 -5.34 -0.34 -13.79
C ASP A 5 -6.72 -0.06 -14.35
N VAL A 6 -7.68 -1.01 -14.34
CA VAL A 6 -9.00 -0.85 -15.00
C VAL A 6 -9.93 0.20 -14.38
N THR A 7 -9.54 0.78 -13.24
CA THR A 7 -10.30 1.83 -12.53
C THR A 7 -9.60 3.19 -12.56
N GLY A 8 -8.43 3.31 -13.19
CA GLY A 8 -7.65 4.55 -13.26
C GLY A 8 -6.97 4.96 -11.95
N ARG A 9 -7.00 4.10 -10.93
CA ARG A 9 -6.34 4.33 -9.62
C ARG A 9 -4.82 4.20 -9.71
N LEU A 10 -4.33 3.50 -10.72
CA LEU A 10 -2.90 3.43 -11.02
C LEU A 10 -2.54 4.63 -11.92
N ARG A 11 -2.15 5.75 -11.32
CA ARG A 11 -1.88 7.02 -12.02
C ARG A 11 -0.40 7.42 -11.94
N ALA A 12 0.05 8.23 -12.89
CA ALA A 12 1.45 8.64 -13.00
C ALA A 12 1.88 9.49 -11.80
N GLY A 13 3.10 9.28 -11.30
CA GLY A 13 3.65 10.00 -10.14
C GLY A 13 3.15 9.49 -8.79
N PHE A 14 2.28 8.48 -8.78
CA PHE A 14 1.79 7.83 -7.57
C PHE A 14 2.07 6.33 -7.62
N VAL A 15 2.40 5.80 -6.45
CA VAL A 15 2.56 4.36 -6.23
C VAL A 15 1.35 3.88 -5.47
N ASN A 16 0.68 2.88 -6.02
CA ASN A 16 -0.31 2.13 -5.25
C ASN A 16 0.46 1.22 -4.29
N VAL A 17 0.00 1.11 -3.05
CA VAL A 17 0.63 0.31 -2.00
C VAL A 17 -0.36 -0.68 -1.43
N ALA A 18 0.09 -1.91 -1.17
CA ALA A 18 -0.61 -2.89 -0.37
C ALA A 18 0.32 -3.45 0.71
N VAL A 19 -0.02 -3.24 1.98
CA VAL A 19 0.68 -3.83 3.12
C VAL A 19 -0.14 -5.02 3.61
N GLU A 20 0.38 -6.22 3.40
CA GLU A 20 -0.28 -7.48 3.75
C GLU A 20 0.29 -8.04 5.04
N LEU A 21 -0.51 -8.09 6.10
CA LEU A 21 -0.18 -8.68 7.39
C LEU A 21 -0.63 -10.15 7.46
N GLY A 22 0.03 -10.94 8.32
CA GLY A 22 -0.30 -12.35 8.57
C GLY A 22 0.50 -13.35 7.72
N ARG A 23 1.59 -12.92 7.09
CA ARG A 23 2.42 -13.74 6.20
C ARG A 23 3.29 -14.75 6.98
N PRO A 24 3.70 -15.89 6.40
CA PRO A 24 3.16 -16.55 5.20
C PRO A 24 1.89 -17.39 5.51
N GLY A 25 1.05 -16.95 6.45
CA GLY A 25 -0.11 -17.70 6.96
C GLY A 25 -0.12 -17.87 8.49
N ILE A 26 0.62 -17.04 9.23
CA ILE A 26 0.71 -17.11 10.70
C ILE A 26 -0.39 -16.28 11.40
N SER A 27 -1.31 -15.67 10.65
CA SER A 27 -2.33 -14.72 11.11
C SER A 27 -1.78 -13.39 11.66
N ALA A 28 -2.66 -12.41 11.81
CA ALA A 28 -2.40 -11.13 12.45
C ALA A 28 -3.53 -10.81 13.45
N SER A 29 -3.21 -10.09 14.52
CA SER A 29 -4.24 -9.45 15.37
C SER A 29 -4.70 -8.14 14.73
N PHE A 30 -5.95 -7.72 14.99
CA PHE A 30 -6.37 -6.37 14.57
C PHE A 30 -5.65 -5.25 15.35
N GLU A 31 -5.10 -5.54 16.53
CA GLU A 31 -4.18 -4.62 17.20
C GLU A 31 -2.91 -4.36 16.37
N ASP A 32 -2.30 -5.39 15.78
CA ASP A 32 -1.14 -5.23 14.89
C ASP A 32 -1.52 -4.51 13.60
N VAL A 33 -2.70 -4.81 13.04
CA VAL A 33 -3.23 -4.05 11.90
C VAL A 33 -3.35 -2.58 12.26
N GLN A 34 -3.89 -2.24 13.44
CA GLN A 34 -4.02 -0.86 13.90
C GLN A 34 -2.67 -0.16 14.08
N LYS A 35 -1.64 -0.85 14.59
CA LYS A 35 -0.29 -0.27 14.71
C LYS A 35 0.24 0.16 13.33
N VAL A 36 0.07 -0.69 12.33
CA VAL A 36 0.47 -0.40 10.95
C VAL A 36 -0.38 0.73 10.35
N THR A 37 -1.70 0.70 10.48
CA THR A 37 -2.57 1.76 9.92
C THR A 37 -2.32 3.12 10.58
N ARG A 38 -2.04 3.17 11.88
CA ARG A 38 -1.63 4.41 12.56
C ARG A 38 -0.30 4.96 12.05
N ALA A 39 0.68 4.09 11.81
CA ALA A 39 1.96 4.51 11.24
C ALA A 39 1.77 5.10 9.84
N LEU A 40 0.95 4.44 9.01
CA LEU A 40 0.61 4.90 7.67
C LEU A 40 -0.18 6.22 7.67
N ALA A 41 -1.15 6.38 8.58
CA ALA A 41 -1.97 7.59 8.68
C ALA A 41 -1.14 8.86 8.96
N ARG A 42 0.01 8.73 9.66
CA ARG A 42 0.94 9.86 9.90
C ARG A 42 1.60 10.38 8.62
N LEU A 43 1.57 9.61 7.54
CA LEU A 43 2.05 10.03 6.22
C LEU A 43 0.98 10.79 5.42
N ASP A 44 -0.19 11.06 6.01
CA ASP A 44 -1.32 11.75 5.35
C ASP A 44 -1.81 11.02 4.08
N VAL A 45 -1.87 9.68 4.15
CA VAL A 45 -2.37 8.84 3.05
C VAL A 45 -3.89 8.66 3.13
N GLU A 46 -4.56 8.62 1.99
CA GLU A 46 -5.97 8.22 1.91
C GLU A 46 -6.06 6.70 1.73
N PHE A 47 -6.64 6.01 2.72
CA PHE A 47 -6.90 4.58 2.63
C PHE A 47 -7.99 4.28 1.59
N GLN A 48 -7.81 3.22 0.81
CA GLN A 48 -8.77 2.83 -0.23
C GLN A 48 -10.09 2.41 0.41
N LYS A 49 -11.17 3.15 0.14
CA LYS A 49 -12.51 2.93 0.72
C LYS A 49 -13.11 1.56 0.44
N GLU A 50 -12.79 0.98 -0.71
CA GLU A 50 -13.25 -0.36 -1.10
C GLU A 50 -12.44 -1.50 -0.47
N ASN A 51 -11.38 -1.19 0.29
CA ASN A 51 -10.60 -2.19 0.98
C ASN A 51 -11.34 -2.67 2.25
N PRO A 52 -11.46 -4.00 2.48
CA PRO A 52 -12.14 -4.54 3.66
C PRO A 52 -11.61 -4.01 5.00
N VAL A 53 -10.30 -3.79 5.12
CA VAL A 53 -9.69 -3.27 6.36
C VAL A 53 -10.14 -1.83 6.60
N THR A 54 -10.24 -1.00 5.55
CA THR A 54 -10.73 0.39 5.66
C THR A 54 -12.17 0.45 6.19
N SER A 55 -13.01 -0.53 5.84
CA SER A 55 -14.40 -0.59 6.35
C SER A 55 -14.50 -0.81 7.86
N LEU A 56 -13.40 -1.20 8.51
CA LEU A 56 -13.31 -1.41 9.95
C LEU A 56 -12.84 -0.16 10.70
N PHE A 57 -12.57 0.95 10.03
CA PHE A 57 -12.05 2.16 10.68
C PHE A 57 -13.18 2.89 11.43
N THR A 58 -12.84 3.52 12.56
CA THR A 58 -13.74 4.49 13.22
C THR A 58 -13.72 5.84 12.51
N SER A 59 -12.55 6.23 12.03
CA SER A 59 -12.28 7.37 11.16
C SER A 59 -11.05 7.03 10.31
N ASP A 60 -11.09 7.35 9.03
CA ASP A 60 -9.98 7.16 8.08
C ASP A 60 -8.72 7.97 8.42
N ARG A 61 -8.85 9.06 9.19
CA ARG A 61 -7.76 10.04 9.39
C ARG A 61 -6.65 9.62 10.34
N ASN A 62 -6.93 8.84 11.37
CA ASN A 62 -5.94 8.52 12.42
C ASN A 62 -5.43 7.08 12.35
N GLY A 63 -6.02 6.24 11.50
CA GLY A 63 -5.67 4.83 11.39
C GLY A 63 -6.27 3.95 12.49
N ASP A 64 -7.27 4.42 13.25
CA ASP A 64 -7.92 3.64 14.31
C ASP A 64 -9.01 2.73 13.78
N LEU A 65 -8.93 1.46 14.16
CA LEU A 65 -9.98 0.47 13.89
C LEU A 65 -11.09 0.55 14.93
N ASN A 66 -12.26 0.02 14.58
CA ASN A 66 -13.39 -0.14 15.49
C ASN A 66 -12.92 -0.95 16.71
N PRO A 67 -13.05 -0.41 17.94
CA PRO A 67 -12.67 -1.12 19.15
C PRO A 67 -13.29 -2.52 19.29
N GLU A 68 -14.48 -2.73 18.71
CA GLU A 68 -15.17 -4.04 18.72
C GLU A 68 -14.39 -5.14 18.00
N VAL A 69 -13.50 -4.81 17.05
CA VAL A 69 -12.72 -5.81 16.30
C VAL A 69 -11.30 -6.00 16.82
N LEU A 70 -10.81 -5.14 17.73
CA LEU A 70 -9.40 -5.15 18.14
C LEU A 70 -8.99 -6.46 18.83
N GLY A 71 -9.90 -7.10 19.55
CA GLY A 71 -9.66 -8.40 20.21
C GLY A 71 -9.64 -9.60 19.26
N GLU A 72 -9.96 -9.41 17.98
CA GLU A 72 -10.09 -10.47 17.00
C GLU A 72 -8.79 -10.71 16.20
N ARG A 73 -8.74 -11.85 15.50
CA ARG A 73 -7.63 -12.23 14.61
C ARG A 73 -8.10 -12.46 13.19
N VAL A 74 -7.17 -12.30 12.25
CA VAL A 74 -7.42 -12.48 10.82
C VAL A 74 -6.27 -13.27 10.19
N LEU A 75 -6.60 -14.17 9.25
CA LEU A 75 -5.57 -14.94 8.53
C LEU A 75 -4.67 -14.03 7.68
N SER A 76 -5.27 -13.05 7.01
CA SER A 76 -4.56 -12.02 6.26
C SER A 76 -5.38 -10.74 6.21
N ALA A 77 -4.71 -9.61 6.44
CA ALA A 77 -5.27 -8.27 6.28
C ALA A 77 -4.40 -7.48 5.30
N LEU A 78 -5.03 -6.86 4.30
CA LEU A 78 -4.33 -6.02 3.33
C LEU A 78 -4.76 -4.57 3.56
N VAL A 79 -3.85 -3.71 4.00
CA VAL A 79 -4.07 -2.26 4.03
C VAL A 79 -3.66 -1.68 2.67
N LYS A 80 -4.53 -0.90 2.02
CA LYS A 80 -4.25 -0.34 0.68
C LYS A 80 -4.47 1.16 0.64
N PHE A 81 -3.58 1.85 -0.04
CA PHE A 81 -3.58 3.30 -0.23
C PHE A 81 -2.71 3.64 -1.45
N GLU A 82 -2.60 4.91 -1.78
CA GLU A 82 -1.59 5.43 -2.71
C GLU A 82 -0.76 6.53 -2.06
N ILE A 83 0.45 6.73 -2.56
CA ILE A 83 1.37 7.76 -2.08
C ILE A 83 2.18 8.30 -3.28
N PRO A 84 2.59 9.58 -3.28
CA PRO A 84 3.53 10.07 -4.28
C PRO A 84 4.79 9.19 -4.34
N VAL A 85 5.27 8.90 -5.55
CA VAL A 85 6.45 8.03 -5.76
C VAL A 85 7.69 8.56 -5.03
N SER A 86 7.86 9.88 -4.99
CA SER A 86 8.92 10.58 -4.26
C SER A 86 8.92 10.36 -2.75
N ARG A 87 7.79 9.95 -2.16
CA ARG A 87 7.63 9.71 -0.71
C ARG A 87 7.75 8.24 -0.33
N VAL A 88 8.11 7.36 -1.26
CA VAL A 88 8.36 5.93 -0.98
C VAL A 88 9.44 5.72 0.09
N PRO A 89 10.53 6.51 0.17
CA PRO A 89 11.51 6.37 1.26
C PRO A 89 10.89 6.60 2.65
N GLU A 90 10.06 7.65 2.80
CA GLU A 90 9.32 7.92 4.05
C GLU A 90 8.38 6.76 4.43
N LEU A 91 7.72 6.18 3.43
CA LEU A 91 6.86 5.02 3.62
C LEU A 91 7.64 3.81 4.14
N VAL A 92 8.82 3.53 3.57
CA VAL A 92 9.64 2.40 3.98
C VAL A 92 10.12 2.58 5.41
N GLU A 93 10.60 3.76 5.78
CA GLU A 93 10.98 4.08 7.16
C GLU A 93 9.81 3.88 8.14
N ALA A 94 8.62 4.40 7.81
CA ALA A 94 7.43 4.22 8.65
C ALA A 94 7.03 2.75 8.83
N LEU A 95 7.17 1.94 7.76
CA LEU A 95 6.91 0.50 7.83
C LEU A 95 7.98 -0.23 8.63
N GLU A 96 9.25 0.12 8.50
CA GLU A 96 10.32 -0.48 9.31
C GLU A 96 10.13 -0.22 10.81
N GLU A 97 9.75 1.01 11.18
CA GLU A 97 9.43 1.33 12.57
C GLU A 97 8.17 0.59 13.06
N ALA A 98 7.10 0.54 12.26
CA ALA A 98 5.91 -0.24 12.62
C ALA A 98 6.24 -1.73 12.79
N GLY A 99 7.14 -2.26 11.95
CA GLY A 99 7.67 -3.62 12.00
C GLY A 99 8.27 -4.02 13.33
N LYS A 100 8.83 -3.06 14.08
CA LYS A 100 9.41 -3.31 15.41
C LYS A 100 8.35 -3.48 16.51
N THR A 101 7.09 -3.15 16.22
CA THR A 101 6.01 -3.08 17.22
C THR A 101 4.92 -4.13 17.05
N VAL A 102 4.90 -4.83 15.93
CA VAL A 102 3.89 -5.85 15.60
C VAL A 102 4.35 -7.25 16.01
N ASP A 103 3.40 -8.10 16.40
CA ASP A 103 3.64 -9.53 16.68
C ASP A 103 3.18 -10.43 15.51
N THR A 104 3.48 -9.98 14.29
CA THR A 104 3.19 -10.71 13.04
C THR A 104 4.18 -10.30 11.95
N VAL A 105 4.16 -11.00 10.82
CA VAL A 105 4.95 -10.63 9.65
C VAL A 105 4.04 -9.95 8.63
N PHE A 106 4.54 -8.87 8.05
CA PHE A 106 3.91 -8.24 6.91
C PHE A 106 4.87 -8.04 5.74
N SER A 107 4.30 -7.82 4.55
CA SER A 107 5.03 -7.46 3.35
C SER A 107 4.35 -6.30 2.64
N ALA A 108 5.14 -5.39 2.08
CA ALA A 108 4.63 -4.32 1.23
C ALA A 108 4.78 -4.69 -0.25
N ALA A 109 3.71 -4.53 -1.01
CA ALA A 109 3.70 -4.64 -2.47
C ALA A 109 3.37 -3.26 -3.06
N LEU A 110 4.26 -2.76 -3.91
CA LEU A 110 4.14 -1.47 -4.57
C LEU A 110 3.86 -1.69 -6.05
N ALA A 111 3.03 -0.83 -6.65
CA ALA A 111 2.77 -0.85 -8.09
C ALA A 111 2.74 0.57 -8.63
N GLU A 112 3.50 0.78 -9.70
CA GLU A 112 3.54 2.01 -10.48
C GLU A 112 3.34 1.65 -11.96
N PRO A 113 2.61 2.48 -12.72
CA PRO A 113 2.50 2.28 -14.16
C PRO A 113 3.77 2.74 -14.88
N ILE A 114 4.24 1.97 -15.86
CA ILE A 114 5.36 2.33 -16.74
C ILE A 114 4.82 3.21 -17.88
N ARG A 115 5.38 4.40 -18.10
CA ARG A 115 4.87 5.30 -19.15
C ARG A 115 5.29 4.85 -20.55
N PRO A 116 4.52 5.22 -21.60
CA PRO A 116 4.93 4.95 -22.97
C PRO A 116 6.33 5.52 -23.25
N GLY A 117 7.24 4.66 -23.73
CA GLY A 117 8.63 5.02 -24.01
C GLY A 117 9.61 4.77 -22.85
N GLU A 118 9.12 4.43 -21.66
CA GLU A 118 9.95 4.02 -20.53
C GLU A 118 10.12 2.49 -20.52
N SER A 119 11.29 2.00 -20.09
CA SER A 119 11.55 0.57 -19.89
C SER A 119 11.26 0.08 -18.47
N GLU A 120 11.25 1.01 -17.51
CA GLU A 120 11.12 0.77 -16.08
C GLU A 120 10.36 1.93 -15.41
N PRO A 121 9.69 1.69 -14.27
CA PRO A 121 9.01 2.74 -13.54
C PRO A 121 9.97 3.53 -12.63
N GLU A 122 9.66 4.80 -12.36
CA GLU A 122 10.43 5.72 -11.50
C GLU A 122 10.70 5.13 -10.10
N LEU A 123 9.77 4.34 -9.57
CA LEU A 123 9.88 3.61 -8.31
C LEU A 123 11.17 2.79 -8.22
N ILE A 124 11.61 2.14 -9.30
CA ILE A 124 12.83 1.31 -9.26
C ILE A 124 14.05 2.19 -8.96
N GLN A 125 14.16 3.32 -9.63
CA GLN A 125 15.24 4.28 -9.44
C GLN A 125 15.25 4.80 -8.00
N ILE A 126 14.09 5.17 -7.45
CA ILE A 126 13.97 5.63 -6.06
C ILE A 126 14.40 4.54 -5.07
N LEU A 127 14.02 3.28 -5.28
CA LEU A 127 14.42 2.18 -4.41
C LEU A 127 15.94 1.97 -4.44
N GLU A 128 16.55 1.99 -5.63
CA GLU A 128 17.99 1.83 -5.81
C GLU A 128 18.81 2.98 -5.20
N GLU A 129 18.42 4.24 -5.47
CA GLU A 129 19.10 5.44 -4.95
C GLU A 129 19.09 5.51 -3.42
N ASN A 130 18.03 5.00 -2.79
CA ASN A 130 17.88 4.99 -1.32
C ASN A 130 18.40 3.68 -0.69
N GLY A 131 18.98 2.76 -1.46
CA GLY A 131 19.48 1.48 -0.95
C GLY A 131 18.40 0.57 -0.36
N ILE A 132 17.14 0.75 -0.79
CA ILE A 132 15.99 0.00 -0.29
C ILE A 132 15.93 -1.34 -1.01
N PHE A 133 15.98 -2.43 -0.24
CA PHE A 133 15.88 -3.76 -0.82
C PHE A 133 14.48 -4.04 -1.39
N TYR A 134 14.44 -4.49 -2.64
CA TYR A 134 13.25 -5.04 -3.28
C TYR A 134 13.57 -6.36 -4.00
N ARG A 135 12.54 -7.19 -4.23
CA ARG A 135 12.71 -8.42 -5.00
C ARG A 135 12.50 -8.14 -6.49
N PRO A 136 13.35 -8.69 -7.38
CA PRO A 136 13.17 -8.52 -8.83
C PRO A 136 11.95 -9.29 -9.37
N ASN A 137 11.43 -10.25 -8.60
CA ASN A 137 10.29 -11.09 -8.96
C ASN A 137 8.97 -10.33 -8.81
N GLY A 138 8.76 -9.33 -9.67
CA GLY A 138 7.50 -8.61 -9.81
C GLY A 138 6.53 -9.32 -10.75
N LYS A 139 5.32 -8.74 -10.85
CA LYS A 139 4.39 -9.06 -11.92
C LYS A 139 4.14 -7.80 -12.74
N THR A 140 4.38 -7.86 -14.04
CA THR A 140 3.94 -6.83 -14.98
C THR A 140 2.51 -7.11 -15.42
N ASN A 141 1.61 -6.13 -15.28
CA ASN A 141 0.30 -6.16 -15.94
C ASN A 141 0.45 -5.47 -17.30
N VAL A 142 0.09 -6.16 -18.38
CA VAL A 142 0.18 -5.66 -19.77
C VAL A 142 -0.97 -4.70 -20.15
N GLY A 143 -1.89 -4.39 -19.23
CA GLY A 143 -2.87 -3.32 -19.41
C GLY A 143 -4.02 -3.63 -20.36
N LEU A 144 -4.28 -4.90 -20.68
CA LEU A 144 -5.36 -5.32 -21.57
C LEU A 144 -6.77 -4.99 -21.01
N GLY A 145 -6.87 -4.69 -19.71
CA GLY A 145 -8.10 -4.35 -19.00
C GLY A 145 -8.48 -2.86 -18.94
N ARG A 146 -7.56 -1.94 -19.36
CA ARG A 146 -7.66 -0.44 -19.50
C ARG A 146 -8.36 0.34 -18.36
N PRO A 147 -7.79 1.36 -17.65
CA PRO A 147 -6.88 2.41 -18.17
C PRO A 147 -5.46 2.61 -17.60
N PHE A 148 -4.66 3.33 -18.41
CA PHE A 148 -3.57 4.29 -18.09
C PHE A 148 -3.26 5.02 -19.43
N LEU A 149 -3.77 6.21 -19.84
CA LEU A 149 -4.28 7.51 -19.30
C LEU A 149 -5.44 8.09 -20.21
N PRO A 150 -6.14 9.24 -19.93
CA PRO A 150 -5.82 10.31 -18.96
C PRO A 150 -6.87 10.54 -17.83
N VAL A 151 -6.37 10.97 -16.66
CA VAL A 151 -7.19 11.65 -15.64
C VAL A 151 -7.13 13.15 -15.96
N GLU A 152 -8.19 13.70 -16.55
CA GLU A 152 -8.38 15.16 -16.48
C GLU A 152 -8.75 15.53 -15.04
N ALA A 153 -8.12 16.60 -14.56
CA ALA A 153 -8.08 17.01 -13.16
C ALA A 153 -9.48 17.08 -12.53
N ALA A 154 -9.58 16.66 -11.27
CA ALA A 154 -10.68 17.10 -10.43
C ALA A 154 -10.66 18.65 -10.41
N SER A 155 -11.73 19.23 -10.95
CA SER A 155 -12.08 20.65 -10.89
C SER A 155 -12.31 21.11 -9.46
#